data_AF-A0A1W5XWY7-F1
#
_entry.id   AF-A0A1W5XWY7-F1
#
_cell.length_a   1.000
_cell.length_b   1.000
_cell.length_c   1.000
_cell.angle_alpha   90.00
_cell.angle_beta   90.00
_cell.angle_gamma   90.00
#
_symmetry.space_group_name_H-M   'P 1'
#
loop_
_entity.id
_entity.type
_entity.pdbx_description
1 polymer ?
#
loop_
_entity_poly.entity_id
_entity_poly.type
_entity_poly.pdbx_seq_one_letter_code
_entity_poly.pdbx_strand_id
1 'polypeptide(L)' 'MTAQPPFPHPDFEPRGGGGAWSAYYYNTHIHSNDIAEGFDVLKITDRRTDSATTVRMRELNVQTQPDYR' A
#
# COMPACT_ATOMS: atom_id res chain seq x y z
N MET A 1 22.24 -28.97 4.09
CA MET A 1 22.38 -28.67 5.54
C MET A 1 23.15 -27.37 5.65
N THR A 2 22.46 -26.24 5.82
CA THR A 2 23.10 -24.92 5.90
C THR A 2 23.33 -24.59 7.37
N ALA A 3 24.59 -24.40 7.77
CA ALA A 3 24.98 -24.13 9.15
C ALA A 3 24.41 -22.77 9.62
N GLN A 4 23.84 -22.75 10.83
CA GLN A 4 23.45 -21.51 11.49
C GLN A 4 24.69 -20.78 12.07
N PRO A 5 24.72 -19.45 12.05
CA PRO A 5 25.83 -18.68 12.61
C PRO A 5 25.84 -18.75 14.16
N PRO A 6 27.03 -18.72 14.80
CA PRO A 6 27.20 -19.09 16.22
C PRO A 6 27.00 -17.98 17.27
N PHE A 7 26.49 -16.79 16.94
CA PHE A 7 26.36 -15.70 17.92
C PHE A 7 25.06 -14.89 17.78
N PRO A 8 24.41 -14.49 18.88
CA PRO A 8 23.29 -13.55 18.83
C PRO A 8 23.78 -12.13 18.56
N HIS A 9 23.39 -11.55 17.42
CA HIS A 9 23.55 -10.12 17.16
C HIS A 9 22.47 -9.34 17.93
N PRO A 10 22.80 -8.29 18.70
CA PRO A 10 21.83 -7.49 19.45
C PRO A 10 20.88 -6.67 18.57
N ASP A 11 21.11 -6.61 17.26
CA ASP A 11 20.45 -5.66 16.37
C ASP A 11 19.37 -6.30 15.45
N PHE A 12 19.13 -7.60 15.60
CA PHE A 12 17.98 -8.28 14.99
C PHE A 12 16.86 -8.44 16.01
N GLU A 13 16.39 -7.32 16.57
CA GLU A 13 14.98 -7.31 16.93
C GLU A 13 14.20 -7.43 15.61
N PRO A 14 13.34 -8.45 15.44
CA PRO A 14 12.32 -8.34 14.43
C PRO A 14 11.48 -7.14 14.87
N ARG A 15 11.73 -5.97 14.26
CA ARG A 15 10.79 -4.87 14.31
C ARG A 15 9.51 -5.46 13.73
N GLY A 16 8.60 -5.83 14.62
CA GLY A 16 7.41 -6.60 14.30
C GLY A 16 6.76 -6.01 13.07
N GLY A 17 6.39 -6.89 12.14
CA GLY A 17 5.80 -6.53 10.85
C GLY A 17 4.73 -5.46 11.02
N GLY A 18 4.95 -4.35 10.35
CA GLY A 18 4.07 -3.19 10.29
C GLY A 18 4.45 -2.37 9.06
N GLY A 19 3.48 -1.66 8.50
CA GLY A 19 3.62 -0.97 7.22
C GLY A 19 2.59 -1.42 6.20
N ALA A 20 2.26 -0.51 5.28
CA ALA A 20 1.29 -0.76 4.22
C ALA A 20 1.76 -1.93 3.35
N TRP A 21 0.98 -3.01 3.33
CA TRP A 21 1.12 -4.12 2.39
C TRP A 21 0.71 -3.70 0.98
N SER A 22 -0.27 -2.80 0.85
CA SER A 22 -0.71 -2.26 -0.44
C SER A 22 -1.37 -0.90 -0.29
N ALA A 23 -1.21 -0.04 -1.30
CA ALA A 23 -1.90 1.24 -1.40
C ALA A 23 -2.41 1.47 -2.83
N TYR A 24 -3.63 1.99 -2.96
CA TYR A 24 -4.28 2.19 -4.26
C TYR A 24 -4.91 3.57 -4.36
N TYR A 25 -4.75 4.22 -5.50
CA TYR A 25 -5.34 5.53 -5.78
C TYR A 25 -6.59 5.41 -6.67
N TYR A 26 -7.70 5.99 -6.24
CA TYR A 26 -8.91 6.13 -7.05
C TYR A 26 -9.68 7.39 -6.68
N ASN A 27 -10.04 8.22 -7.66
CA ASN A 27 -10.89 9.40 -7.48
C ASN A 27 -10.51 10.27 -6.27
N THR A 28 -9.23 10.64 -6.18
CA THR A 28 -8.64 11.42 -5.06
C THR A 28 -8.54 10.73 -3.71
N HIS A 29 -8.84 9.43 -3.64
CA HIS A 29 -8.69 8.63 -2.43
C HIS A 29 -7.51 7.67 -2.56
N ILE A 30 -6.71 7.58 -1.51
CA ILE A 30 -5.72 6.54 -1.30
C ILE A 30 -6.32 5.54 -0.33
N HIS A 31 -6.42 4.28 -0.74
CA HIS A 31 -6.85 3.15 0.08
C HIS A 31 -5.62 2.35 0.49
N SER A 32 -5.35 2.24 1.79
CA SER A 32 -4.17 1.56 2.34
C SER A 32 -4.58 0.34 3.15
N ASN A 33 -3.88 -0.79 3.01
CA ASN A 33 -3.97 -1.93 3.91
C ASN A 33 -2.62 -2.12 4.60
N ASP A 34 -2.59 -2.00 5.91
CA ASP A 34 -1.44 -2.20 6.78
C ASP A 34 -1.46 -3.58 7.44
N ILE A 35 -0.28 -4.18 7.59
CA ILE A 35 -0.09 -5.51 8.17
C ILE A 35 -0.55 -5.58 9.63
N ALA A 36 -0.36 -4.48 10.37
CA ALA A 36 -0.64 -4.38 11.80
C ALA A 36 -1.79 -3.41 12.11
N GLU A 37 -1.90 -2.31 11.37
CA GLU A 37 -2.84 -1.21 11.69
C GLU A 37 -4.21 -1.35 11.02
N GLY A 38 -4.33 -2.16 9.95
CA GLY A 38 -5.60 -2.42 9.27
C GLY A 38 -5.84 -1.55 8.02
N PHE A 39 -7.10 -1.19 7.75
CA PHE A 39 -7.50 -0.51 6.51
C PHE A 39 -7.81 0.97 6.73
N ASP A 40 -7.16 1.83 5.94
CA ASP A 40 -7.33 3.29 5.99
C ASP A 40 -7.68 3.88 4.63
N VAL A 41 -8.39 5.02 4.66
CA VAL A 41 -8.72 5.81 3.47
C VAL A 41 -8.33 7.27 3.68
N LEU A 42 -7.43 7.77 2.83
CA LEU A 42 -6.95 9.15 2.85
C LEU A 42 -7.47 9.89 1.62
N LYS A 43 -8.05 11.09 1.84
CA LYS A 43 -8.51 11.96 0.74
C LYS A 43 -7.49 13.04 0.44
N ILE A 44 -7.07 13.13 -0.82
CA ILE A 44 -6.26 14.23 -1.32
C ILE A 44 -7.19 15.42 -1.61
N THR A 45 -6.89 16.56 -0.98
CA THR A 45 -7.59 17.83 -1.22
C THR A 45 -6.61 18.78 -1.90
N ASP A 46 -6.37 18.57 -3.19
CA ASP A 46 -5.50 19.39 -4.03
C ASP A 46 -6.09 19.54 -5.43
N ARG A 47 -6.15 20.78 -5.92
CA ARG A 47 -6.70 21.15 -7.23
C ARG A 47 -6.11 20.36 -8.39
N ARG A 48 -4.84 19.97 -8.30
CA ARG A 48 -4.15 19.17 -9.32
C ARG A 48 -4.75 17.78 -9.49
N THR A 49 -5.47 17.29 -8.49
CA THR A 49 -6.09 15.96 -8.48
C THR A 49 -7.62 15.98 -8.69
N ASP A 50 -8.24 17.16 -8.67
CA ASP A 50 -9.71 17.29 -8.73
C ASP A 50 -10.33 16.69 -9.99
N SER A 51 -9.63 16.69 -11.12
CA SER A 51 -10.11 16.08 -12.38
C SER A 51 -10.39 14.57 -12.23
N ALA A 52 -9.63 13.88 -11.37
CA ALA A 52 -9.78 12.45 -11.13
C ALA A 52 -11.11 12.09 -10.44
N THR A 53 -11.77 13.03 -9.74
CA THR A 53 -13.04 12.77 -9.05
C THR A 53 -14.18 12.33 -9.99
N THR A 54 -14.08 12.69 -11.27
CA THR A 54 -15.11 12.42 -12.28
C THR A 54 -14.92 11.09 -13.01
N VAL A 55 -13.77 10.43 -12.81
CA VAL A 55 -13.46 9.15 -13.47
C VAL A 55 -14.34 8.07 -12.86
N ARG A 56 -15.02 7.29 -13.72
CA ARG A 56 -15.80 6.12 -13.28
C ARG A 56 -15.29 4.91 -14.03
N MET A 57 -14.62 4.00 -13.32
CA MET A 57 -14.23 2.72 -13.88
C MET A 57 -15.41 1.73 -13.77
N ARG A 58 -15.67 0.97 -14.85
CA ARG A 58 -16.69 -0.09 -14.84
C ARG A 58 -16.27 -1.32 -14.03
N GLU A 59 -14.96 -1.51 -13.91
CA GLU A 59 -14.32 -2.54 -13.11
C GLU A 59 -13.13 -1.90 -12.42
N LEU A 60 -13.01 -2.10 -11.10
CA LEU A 60 -11.90 -1.62 -10.30
C LEU A 60 -11.08 -2.83 -9.86
N ASN A 61 -10.14 -3.27 -10.69
CA ASN A 61 -9.16 -4.27 -10.29
C ASN A 61 -7.85 -3.57 -9.96
N VAL A 62 -7.63 -3.40 -8.66
CA VAL A 62 -6.45 -2.73 -8.10
C VAL A 62 -5.15 -3.53 -8.23
N GLN A 63 -5.23 -4.84 -8.51
CA GLN A 63 -4.05 -5.70 -8.71
C GLN A 63 -3.61 -5.79 -10.17
N THR A 64 -4.54 -5.84 -11.13
CA THR A 64 -4.19 -5.75 -12.55
C THR A 64 -4.05 -4.28 -12.90
N GLN A 65 -2.83 -3.75 -12.91
CA GLN A 65 -2.58 -2.44 -13.52
C GLN A 65 -3.15 -2.45 -14.95
N PRO A 66 -4.24 -1.73 -15.27
CA PRO A 66 -4.79 -1.75 -16.61
C PRO A 66 -3.88 -0.91 -17.50
N ASP A 67 -3.50 -1.45 -18.66
CA ASP A 67 -2.78 -0.69 -19.67
C ASP A 67 -3.66 0.44 -20.21
N TYR A 68 -3.17 1.67 -20.13
CA TYR A 68 -3.76 2.81 -20.81
C TYR A 68 -3.27 2.82 -22.26
N ARG A 69 -4.19 2.69 -23.24
CA ARG A 69 -3.93 2.93 -24.67
C ARG A 69 -4.28 4.36 -25.04
#